data_AF-T0ZPF7-F1
#
_entry.id   AF-T0ZPF7-F1
#
_cell.length_a   1.000
_cell.length_b   1.000
_cell.length_c   1.000
_cell.angle_alpha   90.00
_cell.angle_beta   90.00
_cell.angle_gamma   90.00
#
_symmetry.space_group_name_H-M   'P 1'
#
loop_
_entity.id
_entity.type
_entity.pdbx_description
1 polymer ?
#
loop_
_entity_poly.entity_id
_entity_poly.type
_entity_poly.pdbx_seq_one_letter_code
_entity_poly.pdbx_strand_id
1 'polypeptide(L)'
;GLFGDMKLIGEMYKPDIAMLPIGGFFTMGPKEAATAARWLGAKVVLPMHFNTFPAIRQNPEELREMLSGKAEVPMMKPGDVYTLKNT
;
A
#
# COMPACT_ATOMS: atom_id res chain seq x y z
N GLY A 1 9.14 -7.81 -4.98
CA GLY A 1 9.52 -7.48 -3.60
C GLY A 1 9.80 -6.00 -3.48
N LEU A 2 10.27 -5.56 -2.30
CA LEU A 2 10.68 -4.18 -2.04
C LEU A 2 11.94 -3.83 -2.85
N PHE A 3 12.01 -2.63 -3.42
CA PHE A 3 13.20 -2.15 -4.15
C PHE A 3 13.53 -0.69 -3.79
N GLY A 4 14.81 -0.34 -3.79
CA GLY A 4 15.32 0.93 -3.25
C GLY A 4 14.83 2.17 -3.99
N ASP A 5 14.67 2.08 -5.31
CA ASP A 5 14.28 3.22 -6.16
C ASP A 5 12.86 3.75 -5.87
N MET A 6 12.07 3.04 -5.05
CA MET A 6 10.82 3.59 -4.52
C MET A 6 11.03 4.89 -3.73
N LYS A 7 12.20 5.08 -3.08
CA LYS A 7 12.55 6.36 -2.44
C LYS A 7 12.69 7.48 -3.47
N LEU A 8 13.40 7.19 -4.56
CA LEU A 8 13.60 8.14 -5.65
C LEU A 8 12.25 8.52 -6.30
N ILE A 9 11.35 7.55 -6.46
CA ILE A 9 9.97 7.80 -6.92
C ILE A 9 9.23 8.74 -5.98
N GLY A 10 9.32 8.52 -4.66
CA GLY A 10 8.71 9.39 -3.65
C GLY A 10 9.25 10.82 -3.69
N GLU A 11 10.56 10.98 -3.83
CA GLU A 11 11.22 12.28 -3.89
C GLU A 11 10.86 13.07 -5.17
N MET A 12 10.85 12.39 -6.33
CA MET A 12 10.62 13.05 -7.63
C MET A 12 9.15 13.34 -7.90
N TYR A 13 8.27 12.38 -7.63
CA TYR A 13 6.88 12.43 -8.10
C TYR A 13 5.86 12.73 -7.01
N LYS A 14 6.22 12.53 -5.73
CA LYS A 14 5.37 12.83 -4.56
C LYS A 14 3.92 12.34 -4.74
N PRO A 15 3.70 11.04 -4.96
CA PRO A 15 2.37 10.51 -5.26
C PRO A 15 1.40 10.74 -4.10
N ASP A 16 0.18 11.21 -4.38
CA ASP A 16 -0.86 11.31 -3.35
C ASP A 16 -1.37 9.93 -2.90
N ILE A 17 -1.49 9.00 -3.86
CA ILE A 17 -1.99 7.64 -3.66
C ILE A 17 -0.95 6.62 -4.12
N ALA A 18 -0.68 5.61 -3.31
CA ALA A 18 0.10 4.43 -3.69
C ALA A 18 -0.76 3.16 -3.59
N MET A 19 -0.96 2.47 -4.72
CA MET A 19 -1.55 1.13 -4.74
C MET A 19 -0.43 0.09 -4.60
N LEU A 20 -0.41 -0.65 -3.49
CA LEU A 20 0.71 -1.53 -3.16
C LEU A 20 0.26 -2.99 -3.00
N PRO A 21 0.95 -3.95 -3.63
CA PRO A 21 0.63 -5.35 -3.46
C PRO A 21 1.03 -5.80 -2.05
N ILE A 22 0.17 -6.58 -1.38
CA ILE A 22 0.44 -7.12 -0.04
C ILE A 22 0.46 -8.65 0.03
N GLY A 23 0.38 -9.35 -1.10
CA GLY A 23 0.20 -10.80 -1.16
C GLY A 23 1.33 -11.67 -0.60
N GLY A 24 2.54 -11.12 -0.41
CA GLY A 24 3.69 -11.83 0.15
C GLY A 24 4.33 -12.83 -0.81
N PHE A 25 3.66 -13.95 -1.11
CA PHE A 25 4.27 -15.09 -1.82
C PHE A 25 4.89 -14.72 -3.18
N PHE A 26 4.18 -13.89 -3.98
CA PHE A 26 4.65 -13.44 -5.29
C PHE A 26 5.08 -11.96 -5.30
N THR A 27 4.80 -11.21 -4.25
CA THR A 27 4.92 -9.74 -4.21
C THR A 27 5.51 -9.26 -2.88
N MET A 28 5.30 -8.00 -2.52
CA MET A 28 5.52 -7.55 -1.14
C MET A 28 4.44 -8.15 -0.24
N GLY A 29 4.79 -8.43 1.02
CA GLY A 29 3.83 -8.64 2.10
C GLY A 29 3.45 -7.31 2.77
N PRO A 30 2.61 -7.32 3.81
CA PRO A 30 2.19 -6.11 4.51
C PRO A 30 3.36 -5.29 5.09
N LYS A 31 4.40 -5.96 5.60
CA LYS A 31 5.58 -5.30 6.21
C LYS A 31 6.44 -4.59 5.17
N GLU A 32 6.71 -5.24 4.04
CA GLU A 32 7.43 -4.64 2.93
C GLU A 32 6.62 -3.49 2.32
N ALA A 33 5.30 -3.67 2.13
CA ALA A 33 4.41 -2.63 1.62
C ALA A 33 4.35 -1.41 2.56
N ALA A 34 4.36 -1.60 3.88
CA ALA A 34 4.45 -0.48 4.82
C ALA A 34 5.76 0.30 4.67
N THR A 35 6.85 -0.37 4.31
CA THR A 35 8.15 0.27 4.06
C THR A 35 8.14 1.03 2.74
N ALA A 36 7.62 0.40 1.68
CA ALA A 36 7.40 1.05 0.38
C ALA A 36 6.54 2.31 0.52
N ALA A 37 5.42 2.24 1.25
CA ALA A 37 4.55 3.38 1.53
C ALA A 37 5.30 4.54 2.18
N ARG A 38 6.14 4.27 3.19
CA ARG A 38 6.96 5.31 3.84
C ARG A 38 7.99 5.93 2.89
N TRP A 39 8.57 5.13 1.98
CA TRP A 39 9.54 5.64 1.00
C TRP A 39 8.89 6.47 -0.10
N LEU A 40 7.69 6.08 -0.53
CA LEU A 40 6.91 6.82 -1.50
C LEU A 40 6.32 8.11 -0.93
N GLY A 41 6.11 8.17 0.39
CA GLY A 41 5.56 9.35 1.06
C GLY A 41 4.09 9.62 0.71
N ALA A 42 3.37 8.61 0.22
CA ALA A 42 1.97 8.77 -0.20
C ALA A 42 1.05 8.99 1.00
N LYS A 43 0.10 9.92 0.87
CA LYS A 43 -0.90 10.23 1.90
C LYS A 43 -1.92 9.11 2.05
N VAL A 44 -2.19 8.39 0.96
CA VAL A 44 -3.16 7.30 0.89
C VAL A 44 -2.49 6.06 0.34
N VAL A 45 -2.69 4.91 0.98
CA VAL A 45 -2.19 3.62 0.53
C VAL A 45 -3.35 2.65 0.34
N LEU A 46 -3.52 2.17 -0.89
CA LEU A 46 -4.54 1.18 -1.23
C LEU A 46 -3.90 -0.21 -1.32
N PRO A 47 -4.18 -1.13 -0.38
CA PRO A 47 -3.68 -2.50 -0.49
C PRO A 47 -4.33 -3.22 -1.67
N MET A 48 -3.53 -3.91 -2.46
CA MET A 48 -3.99 -4.73 -3.60
C MET A 48 -3.27 -6.08 -3.66
N HIS A 49 -3.65 -6.91 -4.63
CA HIS A 49 -3.00 -8.20 -4.92
C HIS A 49 -2.90 -9.13 -3.70
N PHE A 50 -4.02 -9.37 -3.03
CA PHE A 50 -4.13 -10.26 -1.87
C PHE A 50 -5.50 -10.97 -1.87
N ASN A 51 -5.60 -12.08 -1.12
CA ASN A 51 -6.84 -12.86 -0.91
C ASN A 51 -7.57 -13.39 -2.16
N THR A 52 -6.99 -13.30 -3.36
CA THR A 52 -7.60 -13.88 -4.57
C THR A 52 -7.38 -15.39 -4.66
N PHE A 53 -6.34 -15.94 -4.03
CA PHE A 53 -6.07 -17.38 -3.93
C PHE A 53 -5.26 -17.72 -2.66
N PRO A 54 -5.23 -18.99 -2.21
CA PRO A 54 -4.69 -19.37 -0.90
C PRO A 54 -3.25 -18.93 -0.62
N ALA A 55 -2.37 -18.93 -1.63
CA ALA A 55 -0.96 -18.57 -1.46
C ALA A 55 -0.74 -17.10 -1.08
N ILE A 56 -1.71 -16.22 -1.32
CA ILE A 56 -1.61 -14.78 -1.02
C ILE A 56 -2.64 -14.33 0.03
N ARG A 57 -3.03 -15.24 0.93
CA ARG A 57 -3.96 -14.93 2.01
C ARG A 57 -3.29 -13.99 3.02
N GLN A 58 -3.86 -12.80 3.21
CA GLN A 58 -3.29 -11.73 4.02
C GLN A 58 -4.38 -10.94 4.73
N ASN A 59 -4.01 -10.31 5.85
CA ASN A 59 -4.88 -9.39 6.58
C ASN A 59 -4.47 -7.93 6.27
N PRO A 60 -5.29 -7.17 5.50
CA PRO A 60 -4.97 -5.78 5.17
C PRO A 60 -4.99 -4.83 6.38
N GLU A 61 -5.61 -5.23 7.50
CA GLU A 61 -5.57 -4.46 8.75
C GLU A 61 -4.15 -4.32 9.30
N GLU A 62 -3.28 -5.32 9.10
CA GLU A 62 -1.89 -5.23 9.53
C GLU A 62 -1.16 -4.07 8.86
N LEU A 63 -1.42 -3.83 7.57
CA LEU A 63 -0.87 -2.68 6.86
C LEU A 63 -1.42 -1.36 7.42
N ARG A 64 -2.73 -1.30 7.69
CA ARG A 64 -3.38 -0.11 8.26
C ARG A 64 -2.79 0.24 9.63
N GLU A 65 -2.57 -0.74 10.49
CA GLU A 65 -1.94 -0.56 11.79
C GLU A 65 -0.50 -0.05 11.66
N MET A 66 0.30 -0.64 10.76
CA MET A 66 1.69 -0.21 10.53
C MET A 66 1.83 1.23 10.00
N LEU A 67 0.80 1.70 9.28
CA LEU A 67 0.73 3.04 8.69
C LEU A 67 -0.12 4.03 9.49
N SER A 68 -0.64 3.62 10.65
CA SER A 68 -1.43 4.49 11.53
C SER A 68 -0.68 5.78 11.86
N GLY A 69 -1.35 6.92 11.65
CA GLY A 69 -0.78 8.26 11.83
C GLY A 69 0.24 8.69 10.76
N LYS A 70 0.52 7.86 9.74
CA LYS A 70 1.49 8.15 8.67
C LYS A 70 0.83 8.25 7.29
N ALA A 71 -0.16 7.40 7.02
CA ALA A 71 -0.95 7.41 5.79
C ALA A 71 -2.35 6.85 6.07
N GLU A 72 -3.33 7.28 5.28
CA GLU A 72 -4.66 6.68 5.25
C GLU A 72 -4.58 5.32 4.53
N VAL A 73 -5.22 4.29 5.09
CA VAL A 73 -5.36 2.98 4.42
C VAL A 73 -6.83 2.61 4.37
N PRO A 74 -7.58 3.07 3.34
CA PRO A 74 -8.98 2.73 3.15
C PRO A 74 -9.15 1.22 2.94
N MET A 75 -10.04 0.60 3.73
CA MET A 75 -10.40 -0.81 3.56
C MET A 75 -11.42 -0.96 2.43
N MET A 76 -10.91 -1.01 1.20
CA MET A 76 -11.71 -1.13 -0.02
C MET A 76 -12.00 -2.59 -0.38
N LYS A 77 -13.16 -2.82 -0.97
CA LYS A 77 -13.56 -4.07 -1.62
C LYS A 77 -13.58 -3.89 -3.14
N PRO A 78 -13.47 -4.99 -3.93
CA PRO A 78 -13.64 -4.92 -5.37
C PRO A 78 -14.98 -4.26 -5.75
N GLY A 79 -14.90 -3.22 -6.59
CA GLY A 79 -16.05 -2.42 -7.00
C GLY A 79 -16.20 -1.09 -6.25
N ASP A 80 -15.50 -0.88 -5.13
CA ASP A 80 -15.53 0.40 -4.42
C ASP A 80 -14.81 1.50 -5.23
N VAL A 81 -15.29 2.73 -5.07
CA VAL A 81 -14.71 3.93 -5.67
C VAL A 81 -14.05 4.77 -4.58
N TYR A 82 -12.78 5.11 -4.75
CA TYR A 82 -12.08 6.07 -3.90
C TYR A 82 -11.99 7.42 -4.60
N THR A 83 -12.38 8.49 -3.93
CA THR A 83 -12.25 9.86 -4.41
C THR A 83 -11.17 10.56 -3.60
N LEU A 84 -10.09 10.96 -4.26
CA LEU A 84 -9.07 11.81 -3.64
C LEU A 84 -9.69 13.17 -3.32
N LYS A 85 -9.66 13.55 -2.05
CA LYS A 85 -10.04 14.90 -1.64
C LYS A 85 -8.78 15.75 -1.69
N ASN A 86 -8.74 16.73 -2.59
CA ASN A 86 -7.62 17.68 -2.65
C ASN A 86 -7.42 18.29 -1.26
N THR A 87 -6.22 18.07 -0.70
CA THR A 87 -5.76 18.66 0.57
C THR A 87 -4.79 19.79 0.26
#